data_AF-A0A5R8QAX1-F1
#
_entry.id   AF-A0A5R8QAX1-F1
#
_cell.length_a   1.000
_cell.length_b   1.000
_cell.length_c   1.000
_cell.angle_alpha   90.00
_cell.angle_beta   90.00
_cell.angle_gamma   90.00
#
_symmetry.space_group_name_H-M   'P 1'
#
loop_
_entity.id
_entity.type
_entity.pdbx_description
1 polymer ?
#
loop_
_entity_poly.entity_id
_entity_poly.type
_entity_poly.pdbx_seq_one_letter_code
_entity_poly.pdbx_strand_id
1 'polypeptide(L)'
;MTRLTLLRAAQKAGLSAGSDYVFVAISIDPAESVEAAKGARDMDFAAASPTGTADGFRYLAGKADDIRETAEAVGFHYRDGARAQTFVHPIGAVLVTPSGVISSYLSAIGSAPEEMSAAIHAAAARKVAARVSPALLLCFDFDSATGRYTFAIIKFLRLGAIVMTFAIAAIIYREFRKGARA
;
A
#
# COMPACT_ATOMS: atom_id res chain seq x y z
N MET A 1 4.93 -2.69 4.36
CA MET A 1 5.42 -1.36 3.95
C MET A 1 5.79 -0.62 5.21
N THR A 2 7.05 -0.25 5.35
CA THR A 2 7.51 0.54 6.50
C THR A 2 7.69 2.00 6.07
N ARG A 3 7.66 2.94 7.02
CA ARG A 3 7.93 4.37 6.77
C ARG A 3 9.23 4.56 5.97
N LEU A 4 10.26 3.78 6.34
CA LEU A 4 11.55 3.76 5.68
C LEU A 4 11.49 3.39 4.18
N THR A 5 10.62 2.47 3.78
CA THR A 5 10.45 2.10 2.37
C THR A 5 9.94 3.27 1.54
N LEU A 6 8.97 4.02 2.07
CA LEU A 6 8.42 5.22 1.42
C LEU A 6 9.48 6.30 1.26
N LEU A 7 10.19 6.62 2.34
CA LEU A 7 11.23 7.66 2.30
C LEU A 7 12.32 7.35 1.27
N ARG A 8 12.76 6.09 1.20
CA ARG A 8 13.75 5.65 0.21
C ARG A 8 13.20 5.67 -1.20
N ALA A 9 11.95 5.27 -1.42
CA ALA A 9 11.33 5.35 -2.72
C ALA A 9 11.26 6.81 -3.20
N ALA A 10 11.02 7.77 -2.29
CA ALA A 10 10.85 9.18 -2.64
C ALA A 10 12.18 9.80 -3.02
N GLN A 11 13.21 9.50 -2.22
CA GLN A 11 14.57 9.89 -2.50
C GLN A 11 15.06 9.33 -3.84
N LYS A 12 14.83 8.04 -4.12
CA LYS A 12 15.19 7.42 -5.41
C LYS A 12 14.43 8.02 -6.59
N ALA A 13 13.21 8.51 -6.35
CA ALA A 13 12.41 9.22 -7.34
C ALA A 13 12.85 10.67 -7.56
N GLY A 14 13.85 11.16 -6.80
CA GLY A 14 14.31 12.55 -6.86
C GLY A 14 13.35 13.56 -6.23
N LEU A 15 12.41 13.10 -5.40
CA LEU A 15 11.41 13.95 -4.76
C LEU A 15 11.93 14.55 -3.45
N SER A 16 11.55 15.79 -3.17
CA SER A 16 11.95 16.55 -1.98
C SER A 16 10.75 16.90 -1.10
N ALA A 17 10.79 16.48 0.16
CA ALA A 17 9.74 16.82 1.11
C ALA A 17 9.77 18.32 1.46
N GLY A 18 8.60 18.93 1.58
CA GLY A 18 8.42 20.38 1.75
C GLY A 18 8.39 21.16 0.43
N SER A 19 8.84 20.56 -0.68
CA SER A 19 8.66 21.08 -2.04
C SER A 19 7.55 20.32 -2.77
N ASP A 20 7.74 19.01 -2.93
CA ASP A 20 6.90 18.19 -3.82
C ASP A 20 5.78 17.48 -3.05
N TYR A 21 6.01 17.19 -1.77
CA TYR A 21 5.07 16.54 -0.87
C TYR A 21 5.34 16.90 0.58
N VAL A 22 4.38 16.65 1.47
CA VAL A 22 4.59 16.66 2.93
C VAL A 22 4.43 15.23 3.44
N PHE A 23 5.43 14.73 4.15
CA PHE A 23 5.38 13.41 4.78
C PHE A 23 4.77 13.52 6.16
N VAL A 24 3.65 12.82 6.39
CA VAL A 24 2.99 12.78 7.70
C VAL A 24 2.92 11.34 8.18
N ALA A 25 3.65 11.04 9.25
CA ALA A 25 3.53 9.79 9.98
C ALA A 25 2.71 10.04 11.25
N ILE A 26 1.58 9.36 11.38
CA ILE A 26 0.69 9.44 12.54
C ILE A 26 0.74 8.10 13.25
N SER A 27 1.03 8.10 14.54
CA SER A 27 0.89 6.90 15.35
C SER A 27 -0.58 6.53 15.53
N ILE A 28 -0.87 5.23 15.44
CA ILE A 28 -2.17 4.67 15.77
C ILE A 28 -2.25 4.20 17.23
N ASP A 29 -1.13 4.22 17.96
CA ASP A 29 -1.07 3.85 19.37
C ASP A 29 -1.27 5.10 20.23
N PRO A 30 -2.41 5.25 20.93
CA PRO A 30 -2.65 6.40 21.80
C PRO A 30 -1.75 6.44 23.03
N ALA A 31 -1.04 5.36 23.34
CA ALA A 31 -0.03 5.33 24.41
C ALA A 31 1.34 5.83 23.92
N GLU A 32 1.55 6.00 22.61
CA GLU A 32 2.82 6.51 22.08
C GLU A 32 3.00 7.98 22.44
N SER A 33 4.18 8.34 22.96
CA SER A 33 4.49 9.71 23.34
C SER A 33 5.02 10.54 22.17
N VAL A 34 5.00 11.86 22.33
CA VAL A 34 5.60 12.79 21.36
C VAL A 34 7.11 12.55 21.24
N GLU A 35 7.78 12.16 22.33
CA GLU A 35 9.20 11.80 22.35
C GLU A 35 9.47 10.52 21.53
N ALA A 36 8.58 9.52 21.62
CA ALA A 36 8.68 8.31 20.80
C ALA A 36 8.51 8.62 19.31
N ALA A 37 7.55 9.50 18.95
CA ALA A 37 7.37 9.97 17.58
C ALA A 37 8.60 10.72 17.04
N LYS A 38 9.27 11.53 17.89
CA LYS A 38 10.56 12.17 17.55
C LYS A 38 11.67 11.13 17.37
N GLY A 39 11.78 10.14 18.25
CA GLY A 39 12.74 9.06 18.11
C GLY A 39 12.54 8.28 16.81
N ALA A 40 11.29 8.02 16.41
CA ALA A 40 10.95 7.42 15.13
C ALA A 40 11.45 8.25 13.94
N ARG A 41 11.25 9.57 13.97
CA ARG A 41 11.78 10.51 12.97
C ARG A 41 13.30 10.41 12.88
N ASP A 42 14.00 10.45 14.00
CA ASP A 42 15.47 10.45 14.03
C ASP A 42 16.03 9.13 13.48
N MET A 43 15.41 8.00 13.82
CA MET A 43 15.74 6.69 13.25
C MET A 43 15.54 6.66 11.73
N ASP A 44 14.39 7.14 11.24
CA ASP A 44 14.08 7.17 9.82
C ASP A 44 15.04 8.10 9.05
N PHE A 45 15.42 9.24 9.65
CA PHE A 45 16.38 10.18 9.09
C PHE A 45 17.79 9.61 9.02
N ALA A 46 18.24 8.94 10.08
CA ALA A 46 19.54 8.27 10.11
C ALA A 46 19.62 7.13 9.07
N ALA A 47 18.51 6.42 8.82
CA ALA A 47 18.47 5.24 7.97
C ALA A 47 18.19 5.51 6.48
N ALA A 48 17.54 6.62 6.14
CA ALA A 48 17.19 6.98 4.75
C ALA A 48 17.81 8.29 4.26
N SER A 49 18.31 9.16 5.15
CA SER A 49 18.79 10.50 4.80
C SER A 49 17.85 11.22 3.82
N PRO A 50 16.54 11.32 4.14
CA PRO A 50 15.54 11.75 3.17
C PRO A 50 15.77 13.19 2.72
N THR A 51 15.53 13.46 1.43
CA THR A 51 15.67 14.80 0.86
C THR A 51 14.47 15.67 1.23
N GLY A 52 14.71 16.87 1.76
CA GLY A 52 13.65 17.82 2.05
C GLY A 52 14.02 18.86 3.11
N THR A 53 13.06 19.73 3.43
CA THR A 53 13.16 20.69 4.53
C THR A 53 12.68 20.07 5.84
N ALA A 54 13.08 20.65 6.98
CA ALA A 54 12.59 20.19 8.29
C ALA A 54 11.05 20.21 8.37
N ASP A 55 10.44 21.22 7.73
CA ASP A 55 9.00 21.38 7.64
C ASP A 55 8.33 20.46 6.59
N GLY A 56 9.10 19.67 5.84
CA GLY A 56 8.56 18.65 4.95
C GLY A 56 8.11 17.37 5.65
N PHE A 57 8.49 17.17 6.92
CA PHE A 57 8.23 15.95 7.67
C PHE A 57 7.48 16.25 8.98
N ARG A 58 6.41 15.50 9.23
CA ARG A 58 5.61 15.55 10.46
C ARG A 58 5.49 14.14 11.03
N TYR A 59 5.87 13.99 12.29
CA TYR A 59 5.70 12.76 13.06
C TYR A 59 4.80 13.11 14.25
N LEU A 60 3.65 12.48 14.32
CA LEU A 60 2.56 12.87 15.20
C LEU A 60 2.17 11.68 16.09
N ALA A 61 1.98 11.98 17.37
CA ALA A 61 1.33 11.12 18.35
C ALA A 61 0.22 11.94 19.02
N GLY A 62 -0.86 11.30 19.44
CA GLY A 62 -2.07 12.00 19.86
C GLY A 62 -3.00 11.16 20.71
N LYS A 63 -4.16 11.74 21.06
CA LYS A 63 -5.19 11.04 21.84
C LYS A 63 -5.95 10.07 20.96
N ALA A 64 -6.53 9.03 21.58
CA ALA A 64 -7.29 8.00 20.87
C ALA A 64 -8.41 8.56 19.98
N ASP A 65 -9.12 9.60 20.43
CA ASP A 65 -10.20 10.21 19.65
C ASP A 65 -9.68 10.93 18.40
N ASP A 66 -8.61 11.73 18.52
CA ASP A 66 -7.99 12.45 17.40
C ASP A 66 -7.43 11.48 16.34
N ILE A 67 -6.80 10.38 16.81
CA ILE A 67 -6.26 9.32 15.95
C ILE A 67 -7.40 8.65 15.19
N ARG A 68 -8.48 8.27 15.88
CA ARG A 68 -9.63 7.60 15.27
C ARG A 68 -10.34 8.50 14.26
N GLU A 69 -10.59 9.76 14.60
CA GLU A 69 -11.22 10.73 13.68
C GLU A 69 -10.38 10.91 12.41
N THR A 70 -9.06 11.07 12.57
CA THR A 70 -8.16 11.22 11.43
C THR A 70 -8.13 9.94 10.57
N ALA A 71 -8.06 8.77 11.21
CA ALA A 71 -8.05 7.49 10.53
C ALA A 71 -9.35 7.25 9.75
N GLU A 72 -10.51 7.55 10.34
CA GLU A 72 -11.82 7.46 9.67
C GLU A 72 -11.92 8.43 8.48
N ALA A 73 -11.44 9.66 8.62
CA ALA A 73 -11.46 10.67 7.55
C ALA A 73 -10.68 10.23 6.30
N VAL A 74 -9.61 9.44 6.47
CA VAL A 74 -8.81 8.92 5.36
C VAL A 74 -9.19 7.48 4.93
N GLY A 75 -10.22 6.89 5.57
CA GLY A 75 -10.66 5.52 5.33
C GLY A 75 -9.66 4.46 5.82
N PHE A 76 -8.83 4.78 6.80
CA PHE A 76 -7.88 3.87 7.43
C PHE A 76 -8.53 3.19 8.64
N HIS A 77 -8.98 1.95 8.47
CA HIS A 77 -9.62 1.19 9.54
C HIS A 77 -8.62 0.25 10.20
N TYR A 78 -8.37 0.44 11.50
CA TYR A 78 -7.55 -0.45 12.31
C TYR A 78 -8.36 -1.00 13.49
N ARG A 79 -7.90 -2.11 14.06
CA ARG A 79 -8.48 -2.71 15.26
C ARG A 79 -7.39 -3.27 16.16
N ASP A 80 -7.73 -3.47 17.43
CA ASP A 80 -6.82 -4.15 18.36
C ASP A 80 -6.58 -5.60 17.94
N GLY A 81 -5.34 -6.06 18.14
CA GLY A 81 -4.93 -7.43 17.90
C GLY A 81 -5.17 -8.34 19.09
N ALA A 82 -4.89 -9.64 18.91
CA ALA A 82 -5.09 -10.66 19.95
C ALA A 82 -4.14 -10.50 21.15
N ARG A 83 -3.08 -9.70 21.02
CA ARG A 83 -2.11 -9.41 22.09
C ARG A 83 -2.24 -7.95 22.50
N ALA A 84 -1.98 -7.68 23.77
CA ALA A 84 -1.89 -6.31 24.27
C ALA A 84 -0.89 -5.50 23.44
N GLN A 85 -1.22 -4.24 23.14
CA GLN A 85 -0.37 -3.31 22.38
C GLN A 85 -0.03 -3.81 20.96
N THR A 86 -0.89 -4.64 20.37
CA THR A 86 -0.80 -5.01 18.95
C THR A 86 -2.01 -4.49 18.20
N PHE A 87 -1.79 -4.02 16.97
CA PHE A 87 -2.86 -3.51 16.11
C PHE A 87 -2.90 -4.28 14.79
N VAL A 88 -4.11 -4.64 14.35
CA VAL A 88 -4.36 -5.13 13.00
C VAL A 88 -4.74 -3.92 12.16
N HIS A 89 -3.87 -3.55 11.22
CA HIS A 89 -4.06 -2.37 10.38
C HIS A 89 -3.66 -2.63 8.92
N PRO A 90 -4.23 -1.87 7.96
CA PRO A 90 -3.82 -1.91 6.56
C PRO A 90 -2.35 -1.52 6.39
N ILE A 91 -1.70 -2.10 5.40
CA ILE A 91 -0.31 -1.81 5.06
C ILE A 91 -0.27 -0.93 3.81
N GLY A 92 -0.01 0.36 3.99
CA GLY A 92 0.09 1.31 2.89
C GLY A 92 0.23 2.75 3.35
N ALA A 93 0.15 3.67 2.40
CA ALA A 93 0.06 5.11 2.66
C ALA A 93 -1.11 5.71 1.88
N VAL A 94 -1.70 6.78 2.43
CA VAL A 94 -2.75 7.55 1.78
C VAL A 94 -2.10 8.78 1.16
N LEU A 95 -2.40 9.05 -0.11
CA LEU A 95 -1.96 10.25 -0.80
C LEU A 95 -3.13 11.23 -0.89
N VAL A 96 -2.92 12.44 -0.38
CA VAL A 96 -3.94 13.48 -0.31
C VAL A 96 -3.50 14.66 -1.18
N THR A 97 -4.44 15.24 -1.93
CA THR A 97 -4.19 16.45 -2.72
C THR A 97 -4.01 17.67 -1.82
N PRO A 98 -3.44 18.78 -2.32
CA PRO A 98 -3.36 20.02 -1.54
C PRO A 98 -4.71 20.60 -1.10
N SER A 99 -5.82 20.15 -1.70
CA SER A 99 -7.19 20.55 -1.31
C SER A 99 -7.82 19.63 -0.27
N GLY A 100 -7.07 18.69 0.32
CA GLY A 100 -7.57 17.77 1.33
C GLY A 100 -8.40 16.60 0.78
N VAL A 101 -8.35 16.36 -0.53
CA VAL A 101 -9.09 15.25 -1.17
C VAL A 101 -8.16 14.06 -1.33
N ILE A 102 -8.62 12.85 -1.00
CA ILE A 102 -7.83 11.64 -1.20
C ILE A 102 -7.61 11.43 -2.70
N SER A 103 -6.35 11.44 -3.12
CA SER A 103 -5.93 11.24 -4.50
C SER A 103 -5.83 9.75 -4.83
N SER A 104 -5.12 8.99 -4.00
CA SER A 104 -4.87 7.56 -4.21
C SER A 104 -4.36 6.88 -2.92
N TYR A 105 -4.27 5.55 -2.95
CA TYR A 105 -3.67 4.74 -1.89
C TYR A 105 -2.44 4.02 -2.44
N LEU A 106 -1.32 4.08 -1.73
CA LEU A 106 -0.09 3.37 -2.04
C LEU A 106 -0.03 2.08 -1.23
N SER A 107 0.08 0.94 -1.91
CA SER A 107 0.23 -0.37 -1.26
C SER A 107 1.71 -0.75 -1.12
N ALA A 108 2.00 -1.69 -0.20
CA ALA A 108 3.34 -2.26 0.02
C ALA A 108 4.05 -2.76 -1.25
N ILE A 109 3.27 -3.12 -2.27
CA ILE A 109 3.75 -3.69 -3.53
C ILE A 109 4.09 -2.57 -4.55
N GLY A 110 3.55 -1.35 -4.39
CA GLY A 110 3.71 -0.21 -5.30
C GLY A 110 4.73 0.83 -4.85
N SER A 111 5.84 0.40 -4.25
CA SER A 111 6.91 1.30 -3.77
C SER A 111 7.99 1.55 -4.84
N ALA A 112 7.68 1.34 -6.12
CA ALA A 112 8.59 1.70 -7.19
C ALA A 112 8.75 3.23 -7.25
N PRO A 113 9.97 3.76 -7.39
CA PRO A 113 10.20 5.22 -7.43
C PRO A 113 9.36 5.93 -8.51
N GLU A 114 9.20 5.29 -9.67
CA GLU A 114 8.42 5.80 -10.81
C GLU A 114 6.93 5.91 -10.48
N GLU A 115 6.35 4.87 -9.88
CA GLU A 115 4.95 4.86 -9.46
C GLU A 115 4.69 5.95 -8.41
N MET A 116 5.64 6.16 -7.50
CA MET A 116 5.48 7.19 -6.48
C MET A 116 5.61 8.61 -7.03
N SER A 117 6.57 8.87 -7.93
CA SER A 117 6.67 10.14 -8.65
C SER A 117 5.38 10.44 -9.41
N ALA A 118 4.86 9.46 -10.16
CA ALA A 118 3.62 9.61 -10.91
C ALA A 118 2.42 9.87 -9.99
N ALA A 119 2.32 9.17 -8.86
CA ALA A 119 1.26 9.36 -7.88
C ALA A 119 1.29 10.77 -7.27
N ILE A 120 2.47 11.26 -6.85
CA ILE A 120 2.62 12.60 -6.27
C ILE A 120 2.28 13.69 -7.30
N HIS A 121 2.76 13.58 -8.54
CA HIS A 121 2.41 14.52 -9.59
C HIS A 121 0.91 14.51 -9.92
N ALA A 122 0.26 13.34 -9.90
CA ALA A 122 -1.18 13.25 -10.08
C ALA A 122 -1.95 13.96 -8.94
N ALA A 123 -1.54 13.75 -7.70
CA ALA A 123 -2.13 14.41 -6.54
C ALA A 123 -1.93 15.94 -6.57
N ALA A 124 -0.73 16.41 -6.96
CA ALA A 124 -0.43 17.82 -7.14
C ALA A 124 -1.31 18.47 -8.23
N ALA A 125 -1.58 17.73 -9.32
CA ALA A 125 -2.51 18.13 -10.38
C ALA A 125 -3.99 18.00 -9.99
N ARG A 126 -4.31 17.72 -8.70
CA ARG A 126 -5.66 17.49 -8.18
C ARG A 126 -6.41 16.35 -8.90
N LYS A 127 -5.68 15.40 -9.47
CA LYS A 127 -6.28 14.22 -10.10
C LYS A 127 -6.55 13.19 -9.03
N VAL A 128 -7.81 12.86 -8.82
CA VAL A 128 -8.20 11.70 -8.04
C VAL A 128 -8.07 10.48 -8.93
N ALA A 129 -7.30 9.49 -8.51
CA ALA A 129 -7.19 8.23 -9.22
C ALA A 129 -8.60 7.65 -9.40
N ALA A 130 -8.92 7.22 -10.62
CA ALA A 130 -10.17 6.50 -10.86
C ALA A 130 -10.25 5.34 -9.87
N ARG A 131 -11.42 5.15 -9.24
CA ARG A 131 -11.75 4.11 -8.24
C ARG A 131 -10.80 2.92 -8.32
N VAL A 132 -10.24 2.53 -7.17
CA VAL A 132 -9.47 1.30 -6.99
C VAL A 132 -10.12 0.21 -7.85
N SER A 133 -9.42 -0.21 -8.89
CA SER A 133 -9.93 -1.26 -9.77
C SER A 133 -10.28 -2.47 -8.89
N PRO A 134 -11.41 -3.17 -9.10
CA PRO A 134 -11.73 -4.38 -8.36
C PRO A 134 -10.61 -5.44 -8.41
N ALA A 135 -9.71 -5.35 -9.41
CA ALA A 135 -8.52 -6.17 -9.51
C ALA A 135 -7.44 -5.87 -8.44
N LEU A 136 -7.37 -4.66 -7.90
CA LEU A 136 -6.50 -4.30 -6.77
C LEU A 136 -7.14 -4.66 -5.42
N LEU A 137 -8.48 -4.69 -5.34
CA LEU A 137 -9.21 -5.26 -4.19
C LEU A 137 -8.94 -6.76 -4.03
N LEU A 138 -8.52 -7.44 -5.10
CA LEU A 138 -8.14 -8.86 -5.09
C LEU A 138 -6.99 -9.18 -4.13
N CYS A 139 -6.11 -8.20 -3.85
CA CYS A 139 -5.00 -8.33 -2.89
C CYS A 139 -5.34 -7.82 -1.48
N PHE A 140 -6.40 -7.01 -1.35
CA PHE A 140 -6.91 -6.51 -0.07
C PHE A 140 -7.79 -7.53 0.64
N ASP A 141 -8.39 -8.46 -0.11
CA ASP A 141 -9.30 -9.49 0.39
C ASP A 141 -8.57 -10.79 0.83
N PHE A 142 -7.32 -10.64 1.26
CA PHE A 142 -6.59 -11.71 1.95
C PHE A 142 -6.91 -11.62 3.44
N ASP A 143 -7.91 -12.39 3.88
CA ASP A 143 -8.16 -12.57 5.31
C ASP A 143 -7.03 -13.42 5.93
N SER A 144 -6.07 -12.74 6.54
CA SER A 144 -4.94 -13.34 7.24
C SER A 144 -5.32 -14.13 8.49
N ALA A 145 -6.57 -14.03 8.97
CA ALA A 145 -7.07 -14.83 10.10
C ALA A 145 -7.56 -16.22 9.67
N THR A 146 -8.04 -16.38 8.44
CA THR A 146 -8.56 -17.67 7.93
C THR A 146 -7.71 -18.31 6.84
N GLY A 147 -6.76 -17.57 6.24
CA GLY A 147 -5.83 -18.08 5.22
C GLY A 147 -6.51 -18.43 3.89
N ARG A 148 -7.71 -17.91 3.64
CA ARG A 148 -8.52 -18.25 2.46
C ARG A 148 -8.66 -17.05 1.53
N TYR A 149 -8.21 -17.23 0.29
CA TYR A 149 -8.62 -16.37 -0.82
C TYR A 149 -10.15 -16.41 -0.93
N THR A 150 -10.79 -15.27 -1.22
CA THR A 150 -12.24 -15.22 -1.48
C THR A 150 -12.62 -16.31 -2.49
N PHE A 151 -13.72 -17.02 -2.22
CA PHE A 151 -14.20 -18.15 -3.04
C PHE A 151 -14.30 -17.82 -4.54
N ALA A 152 -14.50 -16.54 -4.89
CA ALA A 152 -14.50 -16.05 -6.26
C ALA A 152 -13.13 -16.23 -6.94
N ILE A 153 -12.03 -15.85 -6.30
CA ILE A 153 -10.67 -15.94 -6.85
C ILE A 153 -10.28 -17.40 -7.06
N ILE A 154 -10.59 -18.27 -6.09
CA ILE A 154 -10.31 -19.71 -6.20
C ILE A 154 -11.06 -20.32 -7.39
N LYS A 155 -12.31 -19.88 -7.66
CA LYS A 155 -13.07 -20.33 -8.84
C LYS A 155 -12.42 -19.87 -10.14
N PHE A 156 -12.00 -18.60 -10.24
CA PHE A 156 -11.32 -18.10 -11.44
C PHE A 156 -9.97 -18.77 -11.68
N LEU A 157 -9.17 -18.95 -10.63
CA LEU A 157 -7.87 -19.63 -10.74
C LEU A 157 -8.04 -21.10 -11.13
N ARG A 158 -9.02 -21.81 -10.55
CA ARG A 158 -9.38 -23.18 -10.96
C ARG A 158 -9.84 -23.25 -12.41
N LEU A 159 -10.66 -22.31 -12.85
CA LEU A 159 -11.11 -22.25 -14.25
C LEU A 159 -9.92 -22.01 -15.20
N GLY A 160 -9.04 -21.07 -14.85
CA GLY A 160 -7.81 -20.81 -15.61
C GLY A 160 -6.90 -22.03 -15.69
N ALA A 161 -6.73 -22.75 -14.56
CA ALA A 161 -5.97 -24.00 -14.52
C ALA A 161 -6.59 -25.07 -15.41
N ILE A 162 -7.92 -25.26 -15.34
CA ILE A 162 -8.65 -26.22 -16.19
C ILE A 162 -8.46 -25.90 -17.67
N VAL A 163 -8.66 -24.63 -18.07
CA VAL A 163 -8.48 -24.18 -19.45
C VAL A 163 -7.06 -24.43 -19.95
N MET A 164 -6.06 -24.11 -19.12
CA MET A 164 -4.65 -24.34 -19.45
C MET A 164 -4.35 -25.84 -19.63
N THR A 165 -4.84 -26.69 -18.72
CA THR A 165 -4.66 -28.14 -18.83
C THR A 165 -5.29 -28.69 -20.11
N PHE A 166 -6.51 -28.27 -20.46
CA PHE A 166 -7.15 -28.70 -21.70
C PHE A 166 -6.44 -28.17 -22.95
N ALA A 167 -5.93 -26.93 -22.91
CA ALA A 167 -5.14 -26.38 -24.02
C ALA A 167 -3.86 -27.21 -24.25
N ILE A 168 -3.14 -27.53 -23.19
CA ILE A 168 -1.94 -28.38 -23.26
C ILE A 168 -2.30 -29.79 -23.76
N ALA A 169 -3.35 -30.41 -23.20
CA ALA A 169 -3.82 -31.72 -23.63
C ALA A 169 -4.23 -31.74 -25.11
N ALA A 170 -4.91 -30.69 -25.59
CA ALA A 170 -5.30 -30.54 -26.98
C ALA A 170 -4.09 -30.39 -27.91
N ILE A 171 -3.07 -29.62 -27.49
CA ILE A 171 -1.81 -29.49 -28.23
C ILE A 171 -1.10 -30.84 -28.32
N ILE A 172 -0.93 -31.53 -27.19
CA ILE A 172 -0.31 -32.86 -27.13
C ILE A 172 -1.06 -33.85 -28.02
N TYR A 173 -2.40 -33.91 -27.90
CA TYR A 173 -3.24 -34.79 -28.72
C TYR A 173 -3.11 -34.49 -30.21
N ARG A 174 -3.05 -33.22 -30.61
CA ARG A 174 -2.88 -32.81 -32.00
C ARG A 174 -1.55 -33.29 -32.57
N GLU A 175 -0.46 -33.18 -31.80
CA GLU A 175 0.85 -33.63 -32.26
C GLU A 175 0.96 -35.17 -32.30
N PHE A 176 0.38 -35.89 -31.33
CA PHE A 176 0.27 -37.37 -31.40
C PHE A 176 -0.54 -37.84 -32.62
N ARG A 177 -1.65 -37.17 -32.96
CA ARG A 177 -2.45 -37.51 -34.15
C ARG A 177 -1.77 -37.20 -35.48
N LYS A 178 -0.83 -36.25 -35.51
CA LYS A 178 0.01 -36.00 -36.69
C LYS A 178 1.10 -37.05 -36.82
N GLY A 179 1.72 -37.47 -35.72
CA GLY A 179 2.73 -38.53 -35.71
C GLY A 179 2.19 -39.92 -36.06
N ALA A 180 0.93 -40.21 -35.74
CA ALA A 180 0.27 -41.47 -36.13
C ALA A 180 -0.26 -41.51 -37.58
N ARG A 181 -0.14 -40.39 -38.32
CA ARG A 181 -0.56 -40.26 -39.73
C ARG A 181 0.62 -40.11 -40.70
N ALA A 182 1.84 -40.08 -40.18
CA ALA A 182 3.08 -40.19 -40.94
C ALA A 182 3.57 -41.64 -40.91
#